data_AF-A0A1F2MAH0-F1
#
_entry.id   AF-A0A1F2MAH0-F1
#
_cell.length_a   1.000
_cell.length_b   1.000
_cell.length_c   1.000
_cell.angle_alpha   90.00
_cell.angle_beta   90.00
_cell.angle_gamma   90.00
#
_symmetry.space_group_name_H-M   'P 1'
#
loop_
_entity.id
_entity.type
_entity.pdbx_description
1 polymer ?
#
loop_
_entity_poly.entity_id
_entity_poly.type
_entity_poly.pdbx_seq_one_letter_code
_entity_poly.pdbx_strand_id
1 'polypeptide(L)'
;MNKTWLFTTLTLALVAAAPAHAISAKYREQLERSGCTQMTDGTTCDIHKTKAENAAAAQQASSGFGPWVGTWYVYTEYGDKIDEITVTAKTVKTHGHLVEEAKASQGKLTFRVKSSAFTLNNAFNGSWTNGSQRGSLQKVQ
;
A
#
# COMPACT_ATOMS: atom_id res chain seq x y z
N MET A 1 -1.33 -24.56 66.06
CA MET A 1 -1.54 -24.21 64.63
C MET A 1 -3.01 -23.90 64.43
N ASN A 2 -3.37 -22.61 64.38
CA ASN A 2 -4.70 -22.08 64.02
C ASN A 2 -4.76 -20.57 64.29
N LYS A 3 -4.77 -19.72 63.24
CA LYS A 3 -5.59 -18.49 63.31
C LYS A 3 -5.81 -17.83 61.95
N THR A 4 -7.10 -17.71 61.64
CA THR A 4 -7.80 -16.60 60.96
C THR A 4 -7.55 -16.34 59.48
N TRP A 5 -8.60 -16.70 58.75
CA TRP A 5 -9.03 -16.34 57.41
C TRP A 5 -9.63 -14.93 57.37
N LEU A 6 -9.82 -14.41 56.14
CA LEU A 6 -10.53 -13.19 55.67
C LEU A 6 -9.65 -11.96 55.40
N PHE A 7 -9.54 -11.58 54.11
CA PHE A 7 -10.16 -10.36 53.55
C PHE A 7 -10.12 -10.41 52.00
N THR A 8 -11.13 -11.04 51.43
CA THR A 8 -11.89 -10.59 50.24
C THR A 8 -12.19 -9.09 50.41
N THR A 9 -12.05 -8.14 49.48
CA THR A 9 -12.36 -8.03 48.05
C THR A 9 -11.67 -6.77 47.53
N LEU A 10 -10.85 -6.82 46.47
CA LEU A 10 -10.44 -5.63 45.74
C LEU A 10 -11.39 -5.43 44.56
N THR A 11 -12.11 -4.32 44.59
CA THR A 11 -13.15 -3.90 43.66
C THR A 11 -12.62 -3.78 42.23
N LEU A 12 -13.21 -4.57 41.32
CA LEU A 12 -12.99 -4.44 39.89
C LEU A 12 -13.78 -3.23 39.38
N ALA A 13 -13.09 -2.14 39.02
CA ALA A 13 -13.73 -1.01 38.34
C ALA A 13 -14.15 -1.46 36.93
N LEU A 14 -15.46 -1.66 36.71
CA LEU A 14 -16.02 -1.80 35.38
C LEU A 14 -15.90 -0.45 34.65
N VAL A 15 -14.87 -0.30 33.82
CA VAL A 15 -14.88 0.72 32.78
C VAL A 15 -15.87 0.23 31.72
N ALA A 16 -17.08 0.78 31.72
CA ALA A 16 -18.01 0.63 30.62
C ALA A 16 -17.40 1.32 29.40
N ALA A 17 -16.75 0.54 28.53
CA ALA A 17 -16.39 1.00 27.20
C ALA A 17 -17.70 1.12 26.40
N ALA A 18 -18.28 2.32 26.36
CA ALA A 18 -19.32 2.62 25.40
C ALA A 18 -18.66 3.11 24.10
N PRO A 19 -18.74 2.38 22.98
CA PRO A 19 -18.80 3.04 21.70
C PRO A 19 -20.28 3.40 21.48
N ALA A 20 -20.75 4.47 22.10
CA ALA A 20 -22.03 5.07 21.71
C ALA A 20 -21.83 6.02 20.52
N HIS A 21 -21.10 5.56 19.49
CA HIS A 21 -21.30 6.11 18.16
C HIS A 21 -22.58 5.44 17.67
N ALA A 22 -23.68 6.19 17.66
CA ALA A 22 -24.95 5.75 17.08
C ALA A 22 -24.78 5.58 15.56
N ILE A 23 -24.06 4.53 15.17
CA ILE A 23 -24.03 4.02 13.81
C ILE A 23 -25.47 3.64 13.51
N SER A 24 -26.09 4.31 12.55
CA SER A 24 -27.44 3.92 12.13
C SER A 24 -27.44 2.45 11.75
N ALA A 25 -28.52 1.72 12.08
CA ALA A 25 -28.63 0.30 11.72
C ALA A 25 -28.36 0.09 10.22
N LYS A 26 -28.83 1.04 9.40
CA LYS A 26 -28.57 1.13 7.96
C LYS A 26 -27.08 1.23 7.62
N TYR A 27 -26.33 2.07 8.32
CA TYR A 27 -24.89 2.22 8.07
C TYR A 27 -24.10 0.97 8.46
N ARG A 28 -24.48 0.28 9.55
CA ARG A 28 -23.87 -1.02 9.90
C ARG A 28 -24.12 -2.09 8.82
N GLU A 29 -25.36 -2.19 8.34
CA GLU A 29 -25.70 -3.08 7.22
C GLU A 29 -24.92 -2.75 5.95
N GLN A 30 -24.67 -1.46 5.67
CA GLN A 30 -23.85 -1.03 4.54
C GLN A 30 -22.39 -1.46 4.70
N LEU A 31 -21.80 -1.32 5.88
CA LEU A 31 -20.44 -1.79 6.18
C LEU A 31 -20.32 -3.31 6.00
N GLU A 32 -21.28 -4.08 6.52
CA GLU A 32 -21.29 -5.54 6.38
C GLU A 32 -21.43 -5.98 4.91
N ARG A 33 -22.33 -5.34 4.13
CA ARG A 33 -22.54 -5.64 2.70
C ARG A 33 -21.34 -5.27 1.83
N SER A 34 -20.71 -4.14 2.12
CA SER A 34 -19.56 -3.61 1.38
C SER A 34 -18.23 -4.25 1.82
N GLY A 35 -18.19 -4.90 2.99
CA GLY A 35 -16.97 -5.40 3.61
C GLY A 35 -16.04 -4.29 4.13
N CYS A 36 -16.51 -3.04 4.17
CA CYS A 36 -15.76 -1.91 4.69
C CYS A 36 -15.85 -1.83 6.21
N THR A 37 -14.91 -1.09 6.80
CA THR A 37 -14.95 -0.67 8.20
C THR A 37 -15.19 0.84 8.25
N GLN A 38 -15.60 1.35 9.39
CA GLN A 38 -15.77 2.80 9.58
C GLN A 38 -14.49 3.60 9.28
N MET A 39 -13.32 2.99 9.47
CA MET A 39 -12.03 3.64 9.21
C MET A 39 -11.63 3.59 7.73
N THR A 40 -12.14 2.61 6.96
CA THR A 40 -11.77 2.39 5.56
C THR A 40 -12.77 2.96 4.56
N ASP A 41 -13.99 3.25 5.01
CA ASP A 41 -15.03 3.95 4.24
C ASP A 41 -14.52 5.32 3.74
N GLY A 42 -14.60 5.55 2.43
CA GLY A 42 -14.21 6.79 1.78
C GLY A 42 -12.69 7.01 1.62
N THR A 43 -11.85 6.13 2.19
CA THR A 43 -10.40 6.17 2.03
C THR A 43 -9.89 5.09 1.10
N THR A 44 -10.14 3.82 1.44
CA THR A 44 -9.65 2.65 0.70
C THR A 44 -10.77 1.68 0.32
N CYS A 45 -11.99 1.92 0.79
CA CYS A 45 -13.16 1.08 0.60
C CYS A 45 -14.39 1.97 0.41
N ASP A 46 -15.32 1.59 -0.48
CA ASP A 46 -16.53 2.35 -0.78
C ASP A 46 -17.77 1.60 -0.29
N ILE A 47 -18.53 2.19 0.65
CA ILE A 47 -19.71 1.53 1.25
C ILE A 47 -20.89 1.34 0.29
N HIS A 48 -20.88 2.04 -0.83
CA HIS A 48 -21.91 1.93 -1.86
C HIS A 48 -21.63 0.75 -2.80
N LYS A 49 -20.41 0.20 -2.77
CA LYS A 49 -20.00 -0.98 -3.54
C LYS A 49 -20.22 -2.27 -2.76
N THR A 50 -20.31 -3.38 -3.49
CA THR A 50 -20.36 -4.71 -2.89
C THR A 50 -18.98 -5.12 -2.36
N LYS A 51 -18.96 -6.09 -1.44
CA LYS A 51 -17.71 -6.72 -0.96
C LYS A 51 -16.82 -7.22 -2.10
N ALA A 52 -17.40 -7.80 -3.15
CA ALA A 52 -16.64 -8.29 -4.30
C ALA A 52 -16.02 -7.16 -5.11
N GLU A 53 -16.75 -6.07 -5.35
CA GLU A 53 -16.23 -4.90 -6.04
C GLU A 53 -15.16 -4.18 -5.23
N ASN A 54 -15.31 -4.06 -3.91
CA ASN A 54 -14.28 -3.51 -3.04
C ASN A 54 -13.05 -4.41 -2.97
N ALA A 55 -13.24 -5.74 -2.93
CA ALA A 55 -12.13 -6.68 -3.03
C ALA A 55 -11.45 -6.59 -4.40
N ALA A 56 -12.20 -6.43 -5.49
CA ALA A 56 -11.65 -6.25 -6.84
C ALA A 56 -10.95 -4.90 -6.99
N ALA A 57 -11.45 -3.83 -6.37
CA ALA A 57 -10.81 -2.51 -6.38
C ALA A 57 -9.55 -2.49 -5.52
N ALA A 58 -9.57 -3.13 -4.34
CA ALA A 58 -8.39 -3.35 -3.52
C ALA A 58 -7.38 -4.23 -4.27
N GLN A 59 -7.88 -5.26 -4.98
CA GLN A 59 -7.07 -6.07 -5.88
C GLN A 59 -6.52 -5.21 -7.00
N GLN A 60 -7.28 -4.38 -7.71
CA GLN A 60 -6.80 -3.51 -8.81
C GLN A 60 -5.81 -2.45 -8.34
N ALA A 61 -6.07 -1.81 -7.19
CA ALA A 61 -5.12 -0.95 -6.51
C ALA A 61 -3.83 -1.69 -6.13
N SER A 62 -3.94 -3.00 -5.85
CA SER A 62 -2.79 -3.90 -5.63
C SER A 62 -2.26 -4.59 -6.89
N SER A 63 -2.95 -4.52 -8.03
CA SER A 63 -2.73 -5.39 -9.20
C SER A 63 -2.60 -4.56 -10.47
N GLY A 64 -1.62 -3.67 -10.43
CA GLY A 64 -0.82 -3.46 -11.61
C GLY A 64 0.03 -2.21 -11.61
N PHE A 65 0.88 -2.13 -12.63
CA PHE A 65 1.73 -0.99 -12.91
C PHE A 65 1.22 -0.17 -14.10
N GLY A 66 -0.09 -0.24 -14.37
CA GLY A 66 -0.77 0.39 -15.53
C GLY A 66 -0.30 1.80 -15.87
N PRO A 67 -0.29 2.76 -14.93
CA PRO A 67 0.17 4.12 -15.18
C PRO A 67 1.63 4.23 -15.65
N TRP A 68 2.46 3.26 -15.29
CA TRP A 68 3.90 3.23 -15.57
C TRP A 68 4.28 2.34 -16.74
N VAL A 69 3.33 1.65 -17.38
CA VAL A 69 3.59 0.73 -18.49
C VAL A 69 4.41 1.42 -19.58
N GLY A 70 5.47 0.77 -20.04
CA GLY A 70 6.36 1.24 -21.09
C GLY A 70 7.83 0.97 -20.80
N THR A 71 8.67 1.44 -21.69
CA THR A 71 10.12 1.40 -21.55
C THR A 71 10.60 2.67 -20.85
N TRP A 72 11.54 2.50 -19.93
CA TRP A 72 12.13 3.57 -19.13
C TRP A 72 13.64 3.52 -19.25
N TYR A 73 14.25 4.66 -19.54
CA TYR A 73 15.70 4.80 -19.52
C TYR A 73 16.15 5.28 -18.15
N VAL A 74 17.23 4.68 -17.67
CA VAL A 74 17.89 5.02 -16.41
C VAL A 74 19.12 5.85 -16.72
N TYR A 75 19.22 7.00 -16.09
CA TYR A 75 20.32 7.94 -16.27
C TYR A 75 21.10 8.13 -14.98
N THR A 76 22.41 8.37 -15.09
CA THR A 76 23.22 8.90 -13.98
C THR A 76 22.80 10.34 -13.65
N GLU A 77 23.29 10.89 -12.54
CA GLU A 77 23.14 12.32 -12.27
C GLU A 77 23.79 13.24 -13.31
N TYR A 78 24.72 12.70 -14.12
CA TYR A 78 25.42 13.43 -15.19
C TYR A 78 24.71 13.32 -16.54
N GLY A 79 23.65 12.51 -16.65
CA GLY A 79 22.86 12.36 -17.88
C GLY A 79 23.27 11.20 -18.79
N ASP A 80 24.21 10.35 -18.36
CA ASP A 80 24.57 9.14 -19.12
C ASP A 80 23.48 8.08 -18.96
N LYS A 81 22.99 7.52 -20.08
CA LYS A 81 22.09 6.36 -20.04
C LYS A 81 22.88 5.12 -19.61
N ILE A 82 22.43 4.44 -18.56
CA ILE A 82 23.13 3.28 -17.98
C ILE A 82 22.31 2.00 -17.96
N ASP A 83 20.99 2.09 -18.09
CA ASP A 83 20.11 0.92 -18.01
C ASP A 83 18.77 1.21 -18.71
N GLU A 84 17.99 0.15 -18.91
CA GLU A 84 16.65 0.14 -19.44
C GLU A 84 15.73 -0.75 -18.60
N ILE A 85 14.57 -0.20 -18.25
CA ILE A 85 13.56 -0.86 -17.44
C ILE A 85 12.28 -0.99 -18.26
N THR A 86 11.74 -2.20 -18.34
CA THR A 86 10.44 -2.46 -18.94
C THR A 86 9.40 -2.64 -17.86
N VAL A 87 8.38 -1.79 -17.88
CA VAL A 87 7.20 -1.93 -17.03
C VAL A 87 6.05 -2.46 -17.88
N THR A 88 5.48 -3.57 -17.45
CA THR A 88 4.22 -4.12 -17.98
C THR A 88 3.12 -3.91 -16.97
N ALA A 89 1.87 -4.23 -17.31
CA ALA A 89 0.75 -4.09 -16.38
C ALA A 89 0.96 -4.86 -15.06
N LYS A 90 1.84 -5.88 -15.01
CA LYS A 90 2.02 -6.74 -13.82
C LYS A 90 3.46 -6.91 -13.36
N THR A 91 4.44 -6.62 -14.19
CA THR A 91 5.86 -6.90 -13.90
C THR A 91 6.73 -5.71 -14.26
N VAL A 92 7.81 -5.54 -13.50
CA VAL A 92 8.91 -4.63 -13.82
C VAL A 92 10.16 -5.48 -14.07
N LYS A 93 10.88 -5.20 -15.14
CA LYS A 93 12.08 -5.93 -15.54
C LYS A 93 13.22 -5.01 -15.91
N THR A 94 14.44 -5.40 -15.58
CA THR A 94 15.70 -4.84 -16.12
C THR A 94 16.42 -5.96 -16.86
N HIS A 95 16.92 -5.69 -18.07
CA HIS A 95 17.61 -6.70 -18.90
C HIS A 95 16.85 -8.05 -19.02
N GLY A 96 15.52 -8.01 -19.03
CA GLY A 96 14.67 -9.22 -19.08
C GLY A 96 14.43 -9.95 -17.74
N HIS A 97 15.15 -9.59 -16.67
CA HIS A 97 15.01 -10.18 -15.33
C HIS A 97 14.03 -9.38 -14.46
N LEU A 98 13.26 -10.09 -13.62
CA LEU A 98 12.36 -9.45 -12.66
C LEU A 98 13.15 -8.68 -11.60
N VAL A 99 12.65 -7.50 -11.26
CA VAL A 99 13.16 -6.69 -10.15
C VAL A 99 12.62 -7.19 -8.81
N GLU A 100 13.26 -6.78 -7.73
CA GLU A 100 12.88 -7.11 -6.36
C GLU A 100 11.84 -6.11 -5.83
N GLU A 101 10.93 -6.57 -4.98
CA GLU A 101 10.00 -5.73 -4.18
C GLU A 101 9.17 -4.71 -4.99
N ALA A 102 8.81 -5.03 -6.24
CA ALA A 102 7.98 -4.14 -7.05
C ALA A 102 6.60 -3.94 -6.44
N LYS A 103 6.28 -2.68 -6.10
CA LYS A 103 5.00 -2.29 -5.50
C LYS A 103 4.53 -0.93 -6.00
N ALA A 104 3.25 -0.85 -6.32
CA ALA A 104 2.56 0.42 -6.54
C ALA A 104 1.88 0.84 -5.24
N SER A 105 2.15 2.05 -4.76
CA SER A 105 1.49 2.61 -3.58
C SER A 105 1.58 4.13 -3.60
N GLN A 106 0.51 4.81 -3.14
CA GLN A 106 0.46 6.27 -3.01
C GLN A 106 0.88 7.02 -4.30
N GLY A 107 0.47 6.52 -5.47
CA GLY A 107 0.78 7.16 -6.75
C GLY A 107 2.24 7.00 -7.19
N LYS A 108 3.01 6.09 -6.58
CA LYS A 108 4.39 5.77 -6.95
C LYS A 108 4.55 4.28 -7.20
N LEU A 109 5.48 3.93 -8.10
CA LEU A 109 5.95 2.56 -8.28
C LEU A 109 7.38 2.47 -7.79
N THR A 110 7.61 1.66 -6.75
CA THR A 110 8.94 1.44 -6.17
C THR A 110 9.38 0.00 -6.38
N PHE A 111 10.66 -0.21 -6.61
CA PHE A 111 11.28 -1.53 -6.69
C PHE A 111 12.78 -1.43 -6.43
N ARG A 112 13.44 -2.59 -6.35
CA ARG A 112 14.88 -2.70 -6.13
C ARG A 112 15.57 -3.52 -7.21
N VAL A 113 16.82 -3.16 -7.49
CA VAL A 113 17.74 -3.99 -8.27
C VAL A 113 19.04 -4.04 -7.49
N LYS A 114 19.34 -5.19 -6.85
CA LYS A 114 20.48 -5.32 -5.94
C LYS A 114 20.42 -4.23 -4.83
N SER A 115 21.48 -3.42 -4.68
CA SER A 115 21.54 -2.34 -3.69
C SER A 115 20.75 -1.09 -4.11
N SER A 116 20.41 -0.94 -5.39
CA SER A 116 19.74 0.25 -5.93
C SER A 116 18.23 0.22 -5.65
N ALA A 117 17.70 1.34 -5.15
CA ALA A 117 16.28 1.60 -4.99
C ALA A 117 15.80 2.53 -6.11
N PHE A 118 14.66 2.18 -6.71
CA PHE A 118 14.05 2.91 -7.82
C PHE A 118 12.66 3.38 -7.43
N THR A 119 12.28 4.56 -7.90
CA THR A 119 10.94 5.14 -7.71
C THR A 119 10.51 5.81 -9.00
N LEU A 120 9.40 5.34 -9.59
CA LEU A 120 8.70 6.05 -10.65
C LEU A 120 7.64 6.92 -9.98
N ASN A 121 7.84 8.24 -10.04
CA ASN A 121 7.03 9.23 -9.31
C ASN A 121 5.70 9.51 -10.00
N ASN A 122 5.65 9.36 -11.32
CA ASN A 122 4.45 9.51 -12.15
C ASN A 122 4.62 8.70 -13.45
N ALA A 123 3.74 8.90 -14.43
CA ALA A 123 3.75 8.17 -15.69
C ALA A 123 4.96 8.43 -16.60
N PHE A 124 5.80 9.44 -16.32
CA PHE A 124 6.87 9.88 -17.23
C PHE A 124 8.25 10.06 -16.58
N ASN A 125 8.32 10.26 -15.26
CA ASN A 125 9.58 10.48 -14.56
C ASN A 125 9.75 9.65 -13.28
N GLY A 126 11.01 9.45 -12.90
CA GLY A 126 11.42 8.73 -11.71
C GLY A 126 12.82 9.08 -11.25
N SER A 127 13.25 8.47 -10.15
CA SER A 127 14.59 8.59 -9.59
C SER A 127 15.10 7.26 -9.04
N TRP A 128 16.42 7.13 -8.93
CA TRP A 128 17.06 5.98 -8.29
C TRP A 128 18.24 6.42 -7.42
N THR A 129 18.61 5.56 -6.46
CA THR A 129 19.83 5.70 -5.66
C THR A 129 20.32 4.36 -5.13
N ASN A 130 21.63 4.22 -4.91
CA ASN A 130 22.26 3.04 -4.30
C ASN A 130 23.09 3.36 -3.04
N GLY A 131 22.87 4.53 -2.44
CA GLY A 131 23.60 5.01 -1.26
C GLY A 131 24.88 5.81 -1.59
N SER A 132 25.48 5.60 -2.77
CA SER A 132 26.65 6.37 -3.23
C SER A 132 26.35 7.20 -4.48
N GLN A 133 25.43 6.70 -5.31
CA GLN A 133 25.04 7.30 -6.57
C GLN A 133 23.54 7.55 -6.59
N ARG A 134 23.13 8.44 -7.48
CA ARG A 134 21.74 8.75 -7.77
C ARG A 134 21.59 9.11 -9.24
N GLY A 135 20.34 9.15 -9.69
CA GLY A 135 20.01 9.63 -11.01
C GLY A 135 18.52 9.63 -11.27
N SER A 136 18.15 9.75 -12.53
CA SER A 136 16.77 9.89 -12.97
C SER A 136 16.32 8.69 -13.82
N LEU A 137 15.01 8.55 -13.92
CA LEU A 137 14.37 7.69 -14.90
C LEU A 137 13.46 8.54 -15.76
N GLN A 138 13.45 8.26 -17.06
CA GLN A 138 12.54 8.89 -18.00
C GLN A 138 11.87 7.82 -18.85
N LYS A 139 10.56 7.93 -19.01
CA LYS A 139 9.82 7.04 -19.90
C LYS A 139 10.13 7.41 -21.35
N VAL A 140 10.38 6.40 -22.18
CA VAL A 140 10.53 6.57 -23.62
C VAL A 140 9.17 7.01 -24.17
N GLN A 141 9.17 8.14 -24.88
CA GLN A 141 7.98 8.68 -25.56
C GLN A 141 7.72 7.95 -26.87
#